data_AF-A0A355W7Q2-F1
#
_entry.id   AF-A0A355W7Q2-F1
#
_cell.length_a   1.000
_cell.length_b   1.000
_cell.length_c   1.000
_cell.angle_alpha   90.00
_cell.angle_beta   90.00
_cell.angle_gamma   90.00
#
_symmetry.space_group_name_H-M   'P 1'
#
loop_
_entity.id
_entity.type
_entity.pdbx_description
1 polymer ?
#
loop_
_entity_poly.entity_id
_entity_poly.type
_entity_poly.pdbx_seq_one_letter_code
_entity_poly.pdbx_strand_id
1 'polypeptide(L)'
;MKDDKVILEDSLEAATYRTDICGWVSKKGEYWGEKENLARMDGATHIKCDCGNIIEKRTYCERCDQKQRDEQFYLMPEKAWNGEDLLFSRAEERYYHEWEGINSDGEDVPFESMKFVFCGEVEWPQIHEDYFWDDMPDDNKNDELSRLVDDFNYDLRKIRTNCFLPVGIRAVLVEVKCKE
;
A
#
# COMPACT_ATOMS: atom_id res chain seq x y z
N MET A 1 22.97 6.60 5.27
CA MET A 1 22.06 6.21 6.37
C MET A 1 22.83 6.43 7.65
N LYS A 2 22.34 7.27 8.57
CA LYS A 2 22.98 7.40 9.89
C LYS A 2 22.60 6.15 10.69
N ASP A 3 23.57 5.59 11.42
CA ASP A 3 23.32 4.55 12.42
C ASP A 3 22.41 5.14 13.52
N ASP A 4 21.10 5.17 13.25
CA ASP A 4 20.12 5.61 14.23
C ASP A 4 20.02 4.53 15.30
N LYS A 5 20.40 4.90 16.53
CA LYS A 5 20.30 4.03 17.70
C LYS A 5 18.92 3.37 17.75
N VAL A 6 18.91 2.04 17.87
CA VAL A 6 17.69 1.24 18.02
C VAL A 6 17.03 1.57 19.37
N ILE A 7 15.83 2.12 19.31
CA ILE A 7 14.99 2.42 20.47
C ILE A 7 13.63 1.80 20.20
N LEU A 8 13.30 0.81 21.01
CA LEU A 8 11.99 0.15 21.01
C LEU A 8 11.01 0.91 21.92
N GLU A 9 9.72 0.67 21.71
CA GLU A 9 8.64 1.26 22.52
C GLU A 9 8.76 0.95 24.02
N ASP A 10 9.26 -0.23 24.38
CA ASP A 10 9.46 -0.67 25.76
C ASP A 10 10.68 -0.01 26.43
N SER A 11 11.49 0.73 25.67
CA SER A 11 12.65 1.44 26.20
C SER A 11 12.22 2.68 26.99
N LEU A 12 12.82 2.88 28.18
CA LEU A 12 12.69 4.12 28.93
C LEU A 12 13.22 5.35 28.16
N GLU A 13 14.07 5.14 27.15
CA GLU A 13 14.55 6.21 26.28
C GLU A 13 13.50 6.70 25.27
N ALA A 14 12.43 5.92 25.04
CA ALA A 14 11.40 6.25 24.07
C ALA A 14 10.50 7.40 24.54
N ALA A 15 10.19 7.46 25.83
CA ALA A 15 9.40 8.54 26.43
C ALA A 15 9.76 8.75 27.90
N THR A 16 9.61 9.98 28.38
CA THR A 16 9.85 10.35 29.77
C THR A 16 8.63 11.08 30.32
N TYR A 17 8.18 10.66 31.51
CA TYR A 17 7.16 11.41 32.24
C TYR A 17 7.78 12.66 32.87
N ARG A 18 7.23 13.81 32.51
CA ARG A 18 7.68 15.14 32.96
C ARG A 18 6.73 15.64 34.04
N THR A 19 7.24 15.75 35.26
CA THR A 19 6.45 16.18 36.44
C THR A 19 6.12 17.67 36.44
N ASP A 20 6.89 18.49 35.70
CA ASP A 20 6.68 19.92 35.54
C ASP A 20 5.43 20.24 34.69
N ILE A 21 5.08 19.38 33.75
CA ILE A 21 3.92 19.53 32.85
C ILE A 21 2.88 18.41 33.05
N CYS A 22 3.08 17.56 34.07
CA CYS A 22 2.24 16.41 34.40
C CYS A 22 1.84 15.58 33.16
N GLY A 23 2.82 15.10 32.39
CA GLY A 23 2.53 14.25 31.24
C GLY A 23 3.75 13.64 30.57
N TRP A 24 3.49 12.77 29.60
CA TRP A 24 4.49 12.05 28.84
C TRP A 24 4.99 12.87 27.67
N VAL A 25 6.32 12.94 27.54
CA VAL A 25 7.01 13.56 26.42
C VAL A 25 7.81 12.48 25.69
N SER A 26 7.62 12.38 24.38
CA SER A 26 8.37 11.44 23.55
C SER A 26 9.83 11.88 23.40
N LYS A 27 10.71 10.98 22.96
CA LYS A 27 12.11 11.31 22.63
C LYS A 27 12.23 12.48 21.64
N LYS A 28 11.24 12.67 20.76
CA LYS A 28 11.20 13.77 19.78
C LYS A 28 10.82 15.11 20.39
N GLY A 29 10.38 15.13 21.65
CA GLY A 29 9.95 16.33 22.35
C GLY A 29 8.46 16.63 22.23
N GLU A 30 7.65 15.72 21.68
CA GLU A 30 6.20 15.89 21.57
C GLU A 30 5.50 15.53 22.87
N TYR A 31 4.50 16.33 23.26
CA TYR A 31 3.70 16.11 24.48
C TYR A 31 2.45 15.28 24.16
N TRP A 32 2.24 14.22 24.94
CA TRP A 32 1.15 13.26 24.74
C TRP A 32 0.17 13.19 25.93
N GLY A 33 0.30 14.09 26.91
CA GLY A 33 -0.53 14.07 28.13
C GLY A 33 -0.34 12.78 28.93
N GLU A 34 -1.45 12.14 29.33
CA GLU A 34 -1.41 10.89 30.10
C GLU A 34 -1.17 9.64 29.22
N LYS A 35 -1.04 9.80 27.89
CA LYS A 35 -0.97 8.68 26.94
C LYS A 35 0.47 8.14 26.78
N GLU A 36 0.95 7.42 27.81
CA GLU A 36 2.30 6.82 27.82
C GLU A 36 2.61 6.00 26.56
N ASN A 37 1.71 5.09 26.19
CA ASN A 37 1.91 4.18 25.05
C ASN A 37 2.12 4.93 23.74
N LEU A 38 1.37 6.02 23.52
CA LEU A 38 1.52 6.83 22.31
C LEU A 38 2.83 7.63 22.33
N ALA A 39 3.22 8.16 23.49
CA ALA A 39 4.50 8.85 23.64
C ALA A 39 5.70 7.92 23.36
N ARG A 40 5.64 6.69 23.88
CA ARG A 40 6.65 5.65 23.66
C ARG A 40 6.69 5.23 22.19
N MET A 41 5.51 4.99 21.60
CA MET A 41 5.41 4.63 20.19
C MET A 41 5.97 5.75 19.30
N ASP A 42 5.67 7.03 19.59
CA ASP A 42 6.21 8.16 18.85
C ASP A 42 7.75 8.26 18.96
N GLY A 43 8.30 8.13 20.17
CA GLY A 43 9.75 8.26 20.40
C GLY A 43 10.59 7.03 20.05
N ALA A 44 9.96 5.89 19.79
CA ALA A 44 10.64 4.70 19.28
C ALA A 44 11.14 4.91 17.84
N THR A 45 12.34 4.40 17.55
CA THR A 45 12.91 4.38 16.19
C THR A 45 12.64 3.05 15.48
N HIS A 46 12.41 2.00 16.26
CA HIS A 46 12.21 0.65 15.78
C HIS A 46 11.02 -0.01 16.48
N ILE A 47 10.45 -1.01 15.82
CA ILE A 47 9.41 -1.87 16.40
C ILE A 47 9.79 -3.34 16.28
N LYS A 48 9.08 -4.17 17.04
CA LYS A 48 9.17 -5.63 16.91
C LYS A 48 8.07 -6.13 15.99
N CYS A 49 8.44 -6.74 14.88
CA CYS A 49 7.51 -7.44 14.00
C CYS A 49 6.97 -8.70 14.70
N ASP A 50 5.81 -9.20 14.29
CA ASP A 50 5.20 -10.45 14.80
C ASP A 50 6.14 -11.67 14.76
N CYS A 51 7.04 -11.73 13.77
CA CYS A 51 8.05 -12.80 13.68
C CYS A 51 9.22 -12.67 14.67
N GLY A 52 9.23 -11.60 15.47
CA GLY A 52 10.26 -11.29 16.47
C GLY A 52 11.40 -10.40 15.96
N ASN A 53 11.47 -10.11 14.66
CA ASN A 53 12.49 -9.24 14.09
C ASN A 53 12.32 -7.79 14.53
N ILE A 54 13.43 -7.10 14.78
CA ILE A 54 13.45 -5.66 15.02
C ILE A 54 13.64 -4.96 13.68
N ILE A 55 12.77 -4.00 13.37
CA ILE A 55 12.77 -3.24 12.12
C ILE A 55 12.64 -1.75 12.41
N GLU A 56 13.11 -0.90 11.50
CA GLU A 56 12.73 0.51 11.50
C GLU A 56 11.21 0.64 11.58
N LYS A 57 10.72 1.68 12.28
CA LYS A 57 9.29 1.88 12.54
C LYS A 57 8.46 1.84 11.23
N ARG A 58 7.84 0.69 10.99
CA ARG A 58 6.95 0.31 9.89
C ARG A 58 5.87 -0.60 10.46
N THR A 59 4.94 -1.11 9.65
CA THR A 59 3.92 -2.05 10.16
C THR A 59 4.45 -3.48 10.30
N TYR A 60 5.18 -3.98 9.29
CA TYR A 60 5.73 -5.35 9.28
C TYR A 60 7.13 -5.38 8.67
N CYS A 61 7.88 -6.45 8.96
CA CYS A 61 9.13 -6.70 8.25
C CYS A 61 8.82 -7.17 6.82
N GLU A 62 9.73 -6.90 5.89
CA GLU A 62 9.58 -7.26 4.46
C GLU A 62 9.17 -8.72 4.25
N ARG A 63 9.77 -9.64 5.02
CA ARG A 63 9.41 -11.06 4.98
C ARG A 63 7.96 -11.33 5.40
N CYS A 64 7.47 -10.66 6.44
CA CYS A 64 6.09 -10.84 6.91
C CYS A 64 5.09 -10.21 5.94
N ASP A 65 5.41 -9.03 5.41
CA ASP A 65 4.61 -8.37 4.38
C ASP A 65 4.52 -9.24 3.12
N GLN A 66 5.66 -9.74 2.61
CA GLN A 66 5.67 -10.64 1.45
C GLN A 66 4.88 -11.93 1.72
N LYS A 67 5.04 -12.54 2.90
CA LYS A 67 4.27 -13.72 3.29
C LYS A 67 2.77 -13.43 3.27
N GLN A 68 2.33 -12.31 3.85
CA GLN A 68 0.92 -11.93 3.87
C GLN A 68 0.37 -11.67 2.46
N ARG A 69 1.13 -10.98 1.60
CA ARG A 69 0.76 -10.76 0.20
C ARG A 69 0.60 -12.07 -0.57
N ASP A 70 1.48 -13.03 -0.32
CA ASP A 70 1.43 -14.36 -0.93
C ASP A 70 0.23 -15.16 -0.44
N GLU A 71 -0.01 -15.19 0.88
CA GLU A 71 -1.20 -15.83 1.45
C GLU A 71 -2.47 -15.24 0.86
N GLN A 72 -2.58 -13.91 0.77
CA GLN A 72 -3.73 -13.25 0.15
C GLN A 72 -3.88 -13.61 -1.34
N PHE A 73 -2.78 -13.71 -2.08
CA PHE A 73 -2.79 -14.11 -3.48
C PHE A 73 -3.28 -15.55 -3.66
N TYR A 74 -2.79 -16.49 -2.85
CA TYR A 74 -3.17 -17.90 -2.93
C TYR A 74 -4.58 -18.19 -2.38
N LEU A 75 -5.18 -17.27 -1.63
CA LEU A 75 -6.59 -17.33 -1.20
C LEU A 75 -7.57 -16.82 -2.27
N MET A 76 -7.08 -16.17 -3.34
CA MET A 76 -7.95 -15.67 -4.40
C MET A 76 -8.59 -16.82 -5.19
N PRO A 77 -9.86 -16.69 -5.62
CA PRO A 77 -10.43 -17.57 -6.62
C PRO A 77 -9.54 -17.64 -7.86
N GLU A 78 -9.39 -18.82 -8.43
CA GLU A 78 -8.60 -19.03 -9.65
C GLU A 78 -9.48 -19.17 -10.88
N LYS A 79 -8.99 -18.65 -12.02
CA LYS A 79 -9.61 -18.79 -13.33
C LYS A 79 -8.53 -18.97 -14.38
N ALA A 80 -8.73 -19.90 -15.31
CA ALA A 80 -7.85 -20.06 -16.47
C ALA A 80 -7.90 -18.80 -17.34
N TRP A 81 -6.74 -18.31 -17.76
CA TRP A 81 -6.66 -17.16 -18.65
C TRP A 81 -7.09 -17.54 -20.08
N ASN A 82 -7.89 -16.68 -20.71
CA ASN A 82 -8.38 -16.87 -22.09
C ASN A 82 -7.39 -16.36 -23.15
N GLY A 83 -6.30 -15.71 -22.74
CA GLY A 83 -5.33 -15.08 -23.66
C GLY A 83 -5.72 -13.68 -24.13
N GLU A 84 -6.83 -13.12 -23.65
CA GLU A 84 -7.36 -11.82 -24.10
C GLU A 84 -7.67 -10.86 -22.93
N ASP A 85 -8.11 -11.38 -21.78
CA ASP A 85 -8.43 -10.56 -20.61
C ASP A 85 -7.16 -9.86 -20.09
N LEU A 86 -7.27 -8.59 -19.68
CA LEU A 86 -6.14 -7.85 -19.12
C LEU A 86 -5.67 -8.48 -17.80
N LEU A 87 -4.37 -8.75 -17.72
CA LEU A 87 -3.71 -9.24 -16.52
C LEU A 87 -2.79 -8.18 -15.91
N PHE A 88 -2.58 -8.27 -14.61
CA PHE A 88 -1.53 -7.55 -13.90
C PHE A 88 -0.62 -8.56 -13.18
N SER A 89 0.68 -8.45 -13.38
CA SER A 89 1.71 -9.20 -12.65
C SER A 89 2.00 -8.49 -11.35
N ARG A 90 1.74 -9.15 -10.22
CA ARG A 90 2.08 -8.59 -8.90
C ARG A 90 3.59 -8.65 -8.60
N ALA A 91 4.32 -9.54 -9.28
CA ALA A 91 5.76 -9.64 -9.10
C ALA A 91 6.51 -8.57 -9.93
N GLU A 92 6.05 -8.33 -11.16
CA GLU A 92 6.68 -7.38 -12.10
C GLU A 92 6.06 -5.97 -12.05
N GLU A 93 4.98 -5.81 -11.28
CA GLU A 93 4.21 -4.56 -11.15
C GLU A 93 3.77 -3.96 -12.50
N ARG A 94 3.35 -4.83 -13.45
CA ARG A 94 3.05 -4.47 -14.84
C ARG A 94 1.79 -5.15 -15.39
N TYR A 95 1.13 -4.47 -16.35
CA TYR A 95 -0.01 -5.00 -17.11
C TYR A 95 0.39 -5.80 -18.35
N TYR A 96 -0.39 -6.82 -18.68
CA TYR A 96 -0.20 -7.68 -19.85
C TYR A 96 -1.51 -7.89 -20.60
N HIS A 97 -1.45 -7.71 -21.91
CA HIS A 97 -2.60 -7.85 -22.82
C HIS A 97 -2.55 -9.13 -23.66
N GLU A 98 -1.36 -9.73 -23.80
CA GLU A 98 -1.12 -10.84 -24.71
C GLU A 98 0.11 -11.66 -24.28
N TRP A 99 0.23 -12.86 -24.86
CA TRP A 99 1.31 -13.79 -24.57
C TRP A 99 2.71 -13.26 -24.93
N GLU A 100 2.85 -12.43 -25.96
CA GLU A 100 4.16 -11.92 -26.38
C GLU A 100 4.86 -11.14 -25.26
N GLY A 101 4.13 -10.22 -24.60
CA GLY A 101 4.67 -9.49 -23.45
C GLY A 101 5.00 -10.40 -22.26
N ILE A 102 4.14 -11.39 -21.99
CA ILE A 102 4.35 -12.35 -20.89
C ILE A 102 5.59 -13.21 -21.15
N ASN A 103 5.76 -13.70 -22.38
CA ASN A 103 6.90 -14.54 -22.75
C ASN A 103 8.21 -13.75 -22.71
N SER A 104 8.22 -12.51 -23.21
CA SER A 104 9.42 -11.66 -23.19
C SER A 104 9.92 -11.39 -21.77
N ASP A 105 9.01 -11.18 -20.81
CA ASP A 105 9.40 -10.93 -19.42
C ASP A 105 9.60 -12.25 -18.63
N GLY A 106 9.03 -13.36 -19.11
CA GLY A 106 9.05 -14.68 -18.47
C GLY A 106 10.18 -15.62 -18.93
N GLU A 107 11.08 -15.19 -19.82
CA GLU A 107 12.14 -16.07 -20.36
C GLU A 107 13.04 -16.68 -19.27
N ASP A 108 13.24 -15.95 -18.16
CA ASP A 108 14.11 -16.37 -17.05
C ASP A 108 13.34 -16.71 -15.74
N VAL A 109 12.00 -16.60 -15.73
CA VAL A 109 11.19 -16.81 -14.53
C VAL A 109 9.95 -17.67 -14.79
N PRO A 110 9.63 -18.65 -13.93
CA PRO A 110 8.40 -19.43 -14.08
C PRO A 110 7.15 -18.52 -14.04
N PHE A 111 6.20 -18.70 -14.97
CA PHE A 111 4.96 -17.91 -15.01
C PHE A 111 4.17 -17.91 -13.68
N GLU A 112 4.22 -19.00 -12.92
CA GLU A 112 3.63 -19.10 -11.58
C GLU A 112 4.19 -18.04 -10.61
N SER A 113 5.49 -17.73 -10.74
CA SER A 113 6.19 -16.76 -9.89
C SER A 113 5.83 -15.30 -10.21
N MET A 114 5.28 -15.02 -11.39
CA MET A 114 4.84 -13.69 -11.81
C MET A 114 3.55 -13.24 -11.11
N LYS A 115 2.80 -14.18 -10.50
CA LYS A 115 1.61 -13.89 -9.66
C LYS A 115 0.56 -13.04 -10.39
N PHE A 116 0.07 -13.54 -11.51
CA PHE A 116 -0.92 -12.85 -12.33
C PHE A 116 -2.32 -12.81 -11.70
N VAL A 117 -2.96 -11.65 -11.82
CA VAL A 117 -4.35 -11.41 -11.44
C VAL A 117 -5.11 -10.75 -12.57
N PHE A 118 -6.40 -11.06 -12.70
CA PHE A 118 -7.27 -10.38 -13.67
C PHE A 118 -7.50 -8.93 -13.26
N CYS A 119 -7.61 -8.07 -14.27
CA CYS A 119 -7.99 -6.68 -14.10
C CYS A 119 -9.37 -6.43 -14.69
N GLY A 120 -10.19 -5.68 -13.95
CA GLY A 120 -11.49 -5.20 -14.39
C GLY A 120 -11.42 -3.69 -14.60
N GLU A 121 -12.23 -3.21 -15.55
CA GLU A 121 -12.44 -1.78 -15.74
C GLU A 121 -13.14 -1.21 -14.51
N VAL A 122 -12.63 -0.09 -13.98
CA VAL A 122 -13.20 0.63 -12.84
C VAL A 122 -13.41 2.07 -13.23
N GLU A 123 -14.34 2.79 -12.59
CA GLU A 123 -14.47 4.24 -12.80
C GLU A 123 -13.18 4.98 -12.45
N TRP A 124 -12.98 6.16 -13.07
CA TRP A 124 -11.87 7.03 -12.70
C TRP A 124 -11.92 7.36 -11.20
N PRO A 125 -10.81 7.20 -10.46
CA PRO A 125 -10.74 7.64 -9.07
C PRO A 125 -11.08 9.13 -8.96
N GLN A 126 -12.03 9.44 -8.08
CA GLN A 126 -12.40 10.82 -7.78
C GLN A 126 -11.48 11.36 -6.70
N ILE A 127 -11.20 12.66 -6.77
CA ILE A 127 -10.49 13.38 -5.70
C ILE A 127 -11.52 14.09 -4.83
N HIS A 128 -11.26 14.21 -3.54
CA HIS A 128 -12.09 15.01 -2.63
C HIS A 128 -11.27 16.17 -2.08
N GLU A 129 -11.94 17.12 -1.42
CA GLU A 129 -11.29 18.29 -0.81
C GLU A 129 -10.21 17.87 0.21
N ASP A 130 -10.37 16.70 0.83
CA ASP A 130 -9.43 16.14 1.80
C ASP A 130 -8.03 15.89 1.21
N TYR A 131 -7.93 15.74 -0.11
CA TYR A 131 -6.67 15.64 -0.84
C TYR A 131 -5.74 16.83 -0.57
N PHE A 132 -6.29 18.00 -0.24
CA PHE A 132 -5.53 19.22 0.01
C PHE A 132 -5.31 19.52 1.49
N TRP A 133 -5.90 18.75 2.41
CA TRP A 133 -5.88 19.08 3.84
C TRP A 133 -4.47 19.08 4.44
N ASP A 134 -3.58 18.21 3.97
CA ASP A 134 -2.20 18.14 4.45
C ASP A 134 -1.39 19.41 4.15
N ASP A 135 -1.78 20.17 3.12
CA ASP A 135 -1.12 21.41 2.70
C ASP A 135 -1.85 22.68 3.17
N MET A 136 -3.02 22.53 3.80
CA MET A 136 -3.86 23.63 4.24
C MET A 136 -3.71 23.88 5.74
N PRO A 137 -3.77 25.15 6.19
CA PRO A 137 -3.92 25.44 7.61
C PRO A 137 -5.19 24.80 8.16
N ASP A 138 -5.13 24.29 9.39
CA ASP A 138 -6.26 23.62 10.06
C ASP A 138 -7.55 24.45 9.96
N ASP A 139 -8.64 23.77 9.59
CA ASP A 139 -10.01 24.30 9.53
C ASP A 139 -10.27 25.40 8.48
N ASN A 140 -9.41 25.51 7.46
CA ASN A 140 -9.55 26.50 6.38
C ASN A 140 -10.41 26.01 5.20
N LYS A 141 -11.70 25.73 5.43
CA LYS A 141 -12.62 25.35 4.34
C LYS A 141 -12.68 26.41 3.25
N ASN A 142 -12.61 25.98 2.00
CA ASN A 142 -12.68 26.85 0.83
C ASN A 142 -13.76 26.37 -0.14
N ASP A 143 -14.92 27.03 -0.11
CA ASP A 143 -16.08 26.69 -0.94
C ASP A 143 -15.78 26.73 -2.45
N GLU A 144 -14.87 27.62 -2.90
CA GLU A 144 -14.46 27.69 -4.30
C GLU A 144 -13.65 26.47 -4.71
N LEU A 145 -12.75 26.01 -3.84
CA LEU A 145 -11.98 24.78 -4.04
C LEU A 145 -12.91 23.56 -4.11
N SER A 146 -13.83 23.42 -3.16
CA SER A 146 -14.80 22.32 -3.14
C SER A 146 -15.63 22.29 -4.43
N ARG A 147 -16.08 23.46 -4.91
CA ARG A 147 -16.79 23.57 -6.20
C ARG A 147 -15.93 23.14 -7.38
N LEU A 148 -14.66 23.55 -7.44
CA LEU A 148 -13.75 23.17 -8.52
C LEU A 148 -13.46 21.66 -8.53
N VAL A 149 -13.33 21.03 -7.36
CA VAL A 149 -13.19 19.58 -7.20
C VAL A 149 -14.45 18.86 -7.69
N ASP A 150 -15.64 19.36 -7.32
CA ASP A 150 -16.91 18.81 -7.78
C ASP A 150 -17.08 18.93 -9.31
N ASP A 151 -16.74 20.08 -9.88
CA ASP A 151 -16.76 20.32 -11.33
C ASP A 151 -15.79 19.37 -12.06
N PHE A 152 -14.56 19.20 -11.54
CA PHE A 152 -13.58 18.25 -12.06
C PHE A 152 -14.12 16.81 -12.04
N ASN A 153 -14.64 16.34 -10.90
CA ASN A 153 -15.19 14.99 -10.78
C ASN A 153 -16.42 14.80 -11.69
N TYR A 154 -17.24 15.84 -11.85
CA TYR A 154 -18.39 15.82 -12.75
C TYR A 154 -17.98 15.64 -14.21
N ASP A 155 -16.95 16.34 -14.68
CA ASP A 155 -16.42 16.17 -16.02
C ASP A 155 -15.68 14.85 -16.21
N LEU A 156 -14.92 14.41 -15.19
CA LEU A 156 -14.19 13.14 -15.18
C LEU A 156 -15.13 11.94 -15.40
N ARG A 157 -16.33 11.96 -14.79
CA ARG A 157 -17.36 10.93 -14.95
C ARG A 157 -17.92 10.81 -16.38
N LYS A 158 -17.73 11.82 -17.23
CA LYS A 158 -18.20 11.79 -18.62
C LYS A 158 -17.18 11.18 -19.58
N ILE A 159 -15.93 11.02 -19.14
CA ILE A 159 -14.85 10.46 -19.94
C ILE A 159 -14.99 8.94 -19.95
N ARG A 160 -14.93 8.33 -21.13
CA ARG A 160 -14.89 6.86 -21.27
C ARG A 160 -13.74 6.33 -20.41
N THR A 161 -14.03 5.36 -19.56
CA THR A 161 -13.01 4.83 -18.69
C THR A 161 -12.07 3.88 -19.44
N ASN A 162 -10.80 3.94 -19.06
CA ASN A 162 -9.75 2.99 -19.42
C ASN A 162 -8.85 2.75 -18.20
N CYS A 163 -9.41 2.92 -17.00
CA CYS A 163 -8.78 2.62 -15.73
C CYS A 163 -9.08 1.17 -15.39
N PHE A 164 -8.04 0.41 -15.04
CA PHE A 164 -8.15 -1.00 -14.73
C PHE A 164 -7.49 -1.26 -13.38
N LEU A 165 -8.14 -2.07 -12.55
CA LEU A 165 -7.59 -2.49 -11.27
C LEU A 165 -7.72 -4.01 -11.10
N PRO A 166 -6.81 -4.65 -10.35
CA PRO A 166 -6.93 -6.05 -9.97
C PRO A 166 -8.27 -6.37 -9.28
N VAL A 167 -9.02 -7.34 -9.80
CA VAL A 167 -10.35 -7.73 -9.26
C VAL A 167 -10.30 -8.89 -8.26
N GLY A 168 -9.11 -9.23 -7.77
CA GLY A 168 -8.95 -10.28 -6.75
C GLY A 168 -9.20 -11.70 -7.27
N ILE A 169 -9.05 -11.94 -8.58
CA ILE A 169 -9.09 -13.27 -9.20
C ILE A 169 -7.70 -13.57 -9.72
N ARG A 170 -7.15 -14.72 -9.34
CA ARG A 170 -5.85 -15.21 -9.81
C ARG A 170 -5.98 -15.83 -11.20
N ALA A 171 -5.06 -15.48 -12.09
CA ALA A 171 -4.99 -16.07 -13.42
C ALA A 171 -4.09 -17.31 -13.40
N VAL A 172 -4.58 -18.39 -14.01
CA VAL A 172 -3.81 -19.59 -14.30
C VAL A 172 -3.51 -19.61 -15.79
N LEU A 173 -2.22 -19.53 -16.12
CA LEU A 173 -1.73 -19.59 -17.49
C LEU A 173 -1.64 -21.06 -17.91
N VAL A 174 -2.53 -21.47 -18.80
CA VAL A 174 -2.44 -22.76 -19.47
C VAL A 174 -1.88 -22.44 -20.85
N GLU A 175 -0.67 -22.89 -21.16
CA GLU A 175 -0.16 -22.80 -22.53
C GLU A 175 -1.19 -23.44 -23.47
N VAL A 176 -1.83 -22.61 -24.28
CA VAL A 176 -2.66 -23.10 -25.36
C VAL A 176 -1.68 -23.64 -26.39
N LYS A 177 -1.44 -24.95 -26.38
CA LYS A 177 -0.79 -25.63 -27.50
C LYS A 177 -1.63 -25.34 -28.73
N CYS A 178 -1.23 -24.37 -29.53
CA CYS A 178 -1.79 -24.15 -30.86
C CYS A 178 -1.78 -25.50 -31.57
N LYS A 179 -2.97 -26.02 -31.90
CA LYS A 179 -3.07 -27.12 -32.84
C LYS A 179 -2.49 -26.61 -34.15
N GLU A 180 -1.44 -27.29 -34.60
CA GLU A 180 -0.84 -27.15 -35.94
C GLU A 180 -1.90 -27.21 -37.05
#